data_AF-A0A0M9G202-F1
#
_entry.id   AF-A0A0M9G202-F1
#
_cell.length_a   1.000
_cell.length_b   1.000
_cell.length_c   1.000
_cell.angle_alpha   90.00
_cell.angle_beta   90.00
_cell.angle_gamma   90.00
#
_symmetry.space_group_name_H-M   'P 1'
#
loop_
_entity.id
_entity.type
_entity.pdbx_description
1 polymer ?
#
loop_
_entity_poly.entity_id
_entity_poly.type
_entity_poly.pdbx_seq_one_letter_code
_entity_poly.pdbx_strand_id
1 'polypeptide(L)'
;MSVLTSVEISPASIAAEKAKLTATHQRLESLTAQLTQLQEEVKKVRDEERNLSASVRWRELMAAVNEDDAVYGITERLTDAFTAFHESLVEPEGYMQNQRDEAQSGENIVQYSDTDDYADFSGVEAVVEDVLAVAKESLETHSADPTIRSSNRSSPAGSLTHRAKSNRASAESEEDFVWNAAARRQALLQLLVVSVLMGKVEQHCRFDSIRDPSDAPRTDAEELRDGVAAVWQWLFYEQPTMLTAAERKEWMDIAGTFLGEAYTATP
;
A
#
# COMPACT_ATOMS: atom_id res chain seq x y z
N MET A 1 -22.13 9.88 -65.42
CA MET A 1 -21.98 8.41 -65.52
C MET A 1 -21.14 8.13 -66.75
N SER A 2 -19.96 7.52 -66.59
CA SER A 2 -19.11 7.18 -67.75
C SER A 2 -19.78 6.06 -68.54
N VAL A 3 -19.91 6.23 -69.86
CA VAL A 3 -20.52 5.21 -70.74
C VAL A 3 -19.46 4.13 -70.97
N LEU A 4 -19.71 2.93 -70.45
CA LEU A 4 -18.84 1.78 -70.63
C LEU A 4 -18.77 1.41 -72.13
N THR A 5 -17.56 1.24 -72.64
CA THR A 5 -17.30 0.88 -74.03
C THR A 5 -17.53 -0.61 -74.27
N SER A 6 -17.80 -1.02 -75.52
CA SER A 6 -18.04 -2.43 -75.90
C SER A 6 -16.87 -3.37 -75.55
N VAL A 7 -15.66 -2.82 -75.44
CA VAL A 7 -14.45 -3.55 -75.03
C VAL A 7 -14.46 -3.83 -73.51
N GLU A 8 -14.95 -2.88 -72.70
CA GLU A 8 -15.01 -2.99 -71.24
C GLU A 8 -16.07 -4.00 -70.77
N ILE A 9 -17.15 -4.18 -71.53
CA ILE A 9 -18.18 -5.21 -71.31
C ILE A 9 -17.87 -6.56 -71.98
N SER A 10 -16.69 -6.71 -72.59
CA SER A 10 -16.28 -8.00 -73.16
C SER A 10 -16.13 -9.05 -72.04
N PRO A 11 -16.43 -10.34 -72.31
CA PRO A 11 -16.26 -11.40 -71.32
C PRO A 11 -14.84 -11.48 -70.73
N ALA A 12 -13.82 -11.17 -71.55
CA ALA A 12 -12.42 -11.13 -71.14
C ALA A 12 -12.12 -9.99 -70.16
N SER A 13 -12.63 -8.78 -70.43
CA SER A 13 -12.50 -7.62 -69.54
C SER A 13 -13.20 -7.86 -68.19
N ILE A 14 -14.41 -8.42 -68.22
CA ILE A 14 -15.15 -8.79 -67.00
C ILE A 14 -14.41 -9.87 -66.19
N ALA A 15 -13.83 -10.88 -66.85
CA ALA A 15 -13.05 -11.90 -66.17
C ALA A 15 -11.78 -11.33 -65.52
N ALA A 16 -11.10 -10.39 -66.19
CA ALA A 16 -9.92 -9.72 -65.65
C ALA A 16 -10.26 -8.86 -64.41
N GLU A 17 -11.34 -8.09 -64.44
CA GLU A 17 -11.78 -7.31 -63.27
C GLU A 17 -12.29 -8.20 -62.13
N LYS A 18 -12.93 -9.34 -62.41
CA LYS A 18 -13.28 -10.33 -61.37
C LYS A 18 -12.03 -10.92 -60.70
N ALA A 19 -11.00 -11.26 -61.47
CA ALA A 19 -9.73 -11.76 -60.93
C ALA A 19 -9.05 -10.70 -60.05
N LYS A 20 -9.05 -9.43 -60.50
CA LYS A 20 -8.53 -8.30 -59.74
C LYS A 20 -9.31 -8.07 -58.44
N LEU A 21 -10.64 -8.15 -58.47
CA LEU A 21 -11.50 -8.06 -57.29
C LEU A 21 -11.20 -9.17 -56.28
N THR A 22 -10.96 -10.39 -56.76
CA THR A 22 -10.61 -11.52 -55.89
C THR A 22 -9.25 -11.31 -55.24
N ALA A 23 -8.26 -10.84 -56.02
CA ALA A 23 -6.93 -10.51 -55.52
C ALA A 23 -6.96 -9.36 -54.50
N THR A 24 -7.79 -8.32 -54.72
CA THR A 24 -7.95 -7.23 -53.74
C THR A 24 -8.68 -7.68 -52.48
N HIS A 25 -9.70 -8.56 -52.57
CA HIS A 25 -10.33 -9.16 -51.39
C HIS A 25 -9.32 -9.96 -50.55
N GLN A 26 -8.53 -10.83 -51.18
CA GLN A 26 -7.48 -11.59 -50.48
C GLN A 26 -6.45 -10.67 -49.81
N ARG A 27 -6.08 -9.57 -50.48
CA ARG A 27 -5.18 -8.57 -49.90
C ARG A 27 -5.82 -7.86 -48.70
N LEU A 28 -7.11 -7.53 -48.77
CA LEU A 28 -7.83 -6.90 -47.66
C LEU A 28 -7.91 -7.84 -46.45
N GLU A 29 -8.23 -9.11 -46.67
CA GLU A 29 -8.25 -10.14 -45.61
C GLU A 29 -6.87 -10.27 -44.95
N SER A 30 -5.80 -10.35 -45.75
CA SER A 30 -4.43 -10.40 -45.25
C SER A 30 -4.05 -9.16 -44.43
N LEU A 31 -4.38 -7.96 -44.91
CA LEU A 31 -4.11 -6.72 -44.18
C LEU A 31 -4.94 -6.62 -42.89
N THR A 32 -6.16 -7.14 -42.89
CA THR A 32 -7.02 -7.17 -41.70
C THR A 32 -6.43 -8.09 -40.65
N ALA A 33 -5.95 -9.27 -41.05
CA ALA A 33 -5.26 -10.20 -40.15
C ALA A 33 -3.95 -9.61 -39.57
N GLN A 34 -3.17 -8.88 -40.38
CA GLN A 34 -1.98 -8.17 -39.91
C GLN A 34 -2.34 -7.06 -38.91
N LEU A 35 -3.42 -6.32 -39.17
CA LEU A 35 -3.87 -5.26 -38.28
C LEU A 35 -4.29 -5.85 -36.93
N THR A 36 -5.05 -6.95 -36.90
CA THR A 36 -5.43 -7.61 -35.65
C THR A 36 -4.21 -8.12 -34.88
N GLN A 37 -3.24 -8.71 -35.59
CA GLN A 37 -2.00 -9.18 -34.98
C GLN A 37 -1.20 -8.01 -34.35
N LEU A 38 -1.06 -6.90 -35.07
CA LEU A 38 -0.38 -5.71 -34.55
C LEU A 38 -1.13 -5.10 -33.36
N GLN A 39 -2.46 -5.12 -33.34
CA GLN A 39 -3.24 -4.65 -32.20
C GLN A 39 -3.00 -5.51 -30.95
N GLU A 40 -2.92 -6.83 -31.10
CA GLU A 40 -2.57 -7.74 -30.01
C GLU A 40 -1.14 -7.51 -29.51
N GLU A 41 -0.18 -7.32 -30.41
CA GLU A 41 1.20 -7.04 -30.06
C GLU A 41 1.33 -5.70 -29.32
N VAL A 42 0.68 -4.65 -29.80
CA VAL A 42 0.65 -3.35 -29.09
C VAL A 42 0.00 -3.48 -27.72
N LYS A 43 -1.07 -4.27 -27.58
CA LYS A 43 -1.68 -4.51 -26.27
C LYS A 43 -0.69 -5.21 -25.34
N LYS A 44 -0.03 -6.27 -25.81
CA LYS A 44 0.98 -7.01 -25.04
C LYS A 44 2.13 -6.10 -24.59
N VAL A 45 2.70 -5.32 -25.50
CA VAL A 45 3.81 -4.40 -25.18
C VAL A 45 3.37 -3.32 -24.18
N ARG A 46 2.14 -2.80 -24.28
CA ARG A 46 1.60 -1.86 -23.28
C ARG A 46 1.42 -2.50 -21.91
N ASP A 47 0.98 -3.74 -21.87
CA ASP A 47 0.84 -4.47 -20.59
C ASP A 47 2.23 -4.75 -19.99
N GLU A 48 3.22 -5.10 -20.81
CA GLU A 48 4.62 -5.23 -20.40
C GLU A 48 5.20 -3.91 -19.88
N GLU A 49 4.98 -2.80 -20.58
CA GLU A 49 5.42 -1.45 -20.16
C GLU A 49 4.82 -1.07 -18.81
N ARG A 50 3.52 -1.29 -18.61
CA ARG A 50 2.84 -1.04 -17.33
C ARG A 50 3.44 -1.87 -16.21
N ASN A 51 3.65 -3.17 -16.44
CA ASN A 51 4.23 -4.08 -15.46
C ASN A 51 5.66 -3.67 -15.10
N LEU A 52 6.47 -3.30 -16.09
CA LEU A 52 7.84 -2.82 -15.86
C LEU A 52 7.86 -1.50 -15.10
N SER A 53 7.01 -0.54 -15.48
CA SER A 53 6.88 0.74 -14.79
C SER A 53 6.49 0.57 -13.33
N ALA A 54 5.47 -0.24 -13.04
CA ALA A 54 5.09 -0.58 -11.67
C ALA A 54 6.23 -1.28 -10.92
N SER A 55 6.93 -2.21 -11.57
CA SER A 55 8.05 -2.93 -10.98
C SER A 55 9.23 -2.01 -10.63
N VAL A 56 9.56 -1.05 -11.49
CA VAL A 56 10.62 -0.05 -11.23
C VAL A 56 10.21 0.82 -10.05
N ARG A 57 8.99 1.38 -10.08
CA ARG A 57 8.49 2.24 -9.01
C ARG A 57 8.45 1.55 -7.66
N TRP A 58 8.05 0.27 -7.62
CA TRP A 58 8.10 -0.51 -6.38
C TRP A 58 9.51 -0.62 -5.82
N ARG A 59 10.50 -0.90 -6.67
CA ARG A 59 11.91 -0.98 -6.24
C ARG A 59 12.42 0.37 -5.76
N GLU A 60 12.04 1.46 -6.38
CA GLU A 60 12.38 2.82 -5.93
C GLU A 60 11.79 3.12 -4.55
N LEU A 61 10.53 2.73 -4.30
CA LEU A 61 9.90 2.87 -2.98
C LEU A 61 10.61 2.04 -1.92
N MET A 62 10.91 0.77 -2.20
CA MET A 62 11.64 -0.09 -1.26
C MET A 62 13.08 0.38 -1.03
N ALA A 63 13.72 0.97 -2.05
CA ALA A 63 15.03 1.60 -1.89
C ALA A 63 14.94 2.80 -0.94
N ALA A 64 13.92 3.65 -1.10
CA ALA A 64 13.69 4.78 -0.20
C ALA A 64 13.38 4.34 1.24
N VAL A 65 12.63 3.25 1.42
CA VAL A 65 12.40 2.62 2.73
C VAL A 65 13.71 2.18 3.37
N ASN A 66 14.62 1.57 2.60
CA ASN A 66 15.90 1.09 3.12
C ASN A 66 16.93 2.20 3.38
N GLU A 67 16.79 3.36 2.72
CA GLU A 67 17.68 4.51 2.90
C GLU A 67 17.32 5.33 4.15
N ASP A 68 16.04 5.30 4.56
CA ASP A 68 15.56 6.02 5.75
C ASP A 68 15.56 5.11 6.98
N ASP A 69 16.56 5.28 7.85
CA ASP A 69 16.75 4.46 9.07
C ASP A 69 15.50 4.40 9.96
N ALA A 70 14.73 5.49 10.05
CA ALA A 70 13.54 5.53 10.89
C ALA A 70 12.35 4.79 10.26
N VAL A 71 12.27 4.74 8.93
CA VAL A 71 11.31 3.89 8.22
C VAL A 71 11.75 2.43 8.28
N TYR A 72 13.04 2.15 8.03
CA TYR A 72 13.58 0.80 8.08
C TYR A 72 13.44 0.16 9.46
N GLY A 73 13.66 0.93 10.55
CA GLY A 73 13.50 0.46 11.92
C GLY A 73 12.08 -0.02 12.24
N ILE A 74 11.05 0.38 11.50
CA ILE A 74 9.69 -0.18 11.63
C ILE A 74 9.65 -1.62 11.12
N THR A 75 10.35 -1.90 10.02
CA THR A 75 10.46 -3.25 9.47
C THR A 75 11.12 -4.18 10.48
N GLU A 76 12.19 -3.72 11.14
CA GLU A 76 12.86 -4.47 12.21
C GLU A 76 11.90 -4.71 13.38
N ARG A 77 11.29 -3.66 13.94
CA ARG A 77 10.37 -3.78 15.08
C ARG A 77 9.20 -4.73 14.82
N LEU A 78 8.58 -4.67 13.64
CA LEU A 78 7.50 -5.59 13.29
C LEU A 78 8.00 -7.02 13.08
N THR A 79 9.17 -7.20 12.46
CA THR A 79 9.75 -8.54 12.28
C THR A 79 10.13 -9.17 13.62
N ASP A 80 10.65 -8.37 14.55
CA ASP A 80 10.94 -8.80 15.91
C ASP A 80 9.64 -9.17 16.65
N ALA A 81 8.57 -8.36 16.52
CA ALA A 81 7.26 -8.67 17.09
C ALA A 81 6.66 -9.96 16.52
N PHE A 82 6.76 -10.19 15.20
CA PHE A 82 6.34 -11.45 14.57
C PHE A 82 7.16 -12.64 15.08
N THR A 83 8.45 -12.43 15.35
CA THR A 83 9.33 -13.46 15.91
C THR A 83 8.93 -13.79 17.35
N ALA A 84 8.67 -12.77 18.18
CA ALA A 84 8.19 -12.93 19.54
C ALA A 84 6.84 -13.66 19.59
N PHE A 85 5.91 -13.31 18.70
CA PHE A 85 4.66 -14.07 18.52
C PHE A 85 4.94 -15.54 18.17
N HIS A 86 5.89 -15.80 17.28
CA HIS A 86 6.20 -17.17 16.91
C HIS A 86 6.80 -17.96 18.08
N GLU A 87 7.64 -17.32 18.89
CA GLU A 87 8.21 -17.90 20.10
C GLU A 87 7.13 -18.21 21.15
N SER A 88 6.07 -17.38 21.24
CA SER A 88 4.93 -17.59 22.13
C SER A 88 4.07 -18.82 21.77
N LEU A 89 4.24 -19.39 20.56
CA LEU A 89 3.60 -20.66 20.19
C LEU A 89 4.32 -21.89 20.77
N VAL A 90 5.50 -21.72 21.35
CA VAL A 90 6.35 -22.81 21.84
C VAL A 90 6.36 -22.79 23.36
N GLU A 91 5.99 -23.91 23.97
CA GLU A 91 6.07 -24.07 25.42
C GLU A 91 7.51 -23.81 25.92
N PRO A 92 7.70 -22.90 26.90
CA PRO A 92 9.01 -22.63 27.47
C PRO A 92 9.66 -23.87 28.08
N GLU A 93 10.98 -23.97 27.98
CA GLU A 93 11.71 -25.13 28.51
C GLU A 93 11.48 -25.30 30.02
N GLY A 94 10.98 -26.47 30.41
CA GLY A 94 10.71 -26.80 31.80
C GLY A 94 9.38 -26.28 32.34
N TYR A 95 8.50 -25.66 31.54
CA TYR A 95 7.19 -25.16 31.99
C TYR A 95 6.38 -26.21 32.77
N MET A 96 6.15 -27.39 32.18
CA MET A 96 5.44 -28.49 32.85
C MET A 96 6.15 -29.05 34.09
N GLN A 97 7.49 -28.98 34.14
CA GLN A 97 8.27 -29.44 35.28
C GLN A 97 8.18 -28.42 36.44
N ASN A 98 8.33 -27.13 36.13
CA ASN A 98 8.19 -26.03 37.08
C ASN A 98 6.78 -26.00 37.68
N GLN A 99 5.73 -26.17 36.88
CA GLN A 99 4.36 -26.26 37.39
C GLN A 99 4.14 -27.48 38.31
N ARG A 100 4.77 -28.63 38.02
CA ARG A 100 4.68 -29.82 38.89
C ARG A 100 5.42 -29.63 40.21
N ASP A 101 6.55 -28.94 40.18
CA ASP A 101 7.35 -28.66 41.38
C ASP A 101 6.67 -27.59 42.27
N GLU A 102 5.88 -26.69 41.67
CA GLU A 102 5.10 -25.67 42.36
C GLU A 102 3.71 -26.16 42.83
N ALA A 103 3.05 -27.05 42.07
CA ALA A 103 1.74 -27.58 42.41
C ALA A 103 1.82 -28.72 43.44
N GLN A 104 1.62 -28.40 44.73
CA GLN A 104 1.59 -29.38 45.83
C GLN A 104 0.49 -30.46 45.70
N SER A 105 -0.53 -30.23 44.86
CA SER A 105 -1.47 -31.24 44.40
C SER A 105 -1.54 -31.16 42.87
N GLY A 106 -1.17 -32.25 42.18
CA GLY A 106 -1.10 -32.32 40.71
C GLY A 106 -2.43 -32.17 39.95
N GLU A 107 -3.43 -31.50 40.53
CA GLU A 107 -4.75 -31.23 39.95
C GLU A 107 -4.86 -29.82 39.30
N ASN A 108 -3.84 -28.96 39.40
CA ASN A 108 -3.85 -27.57 38.89
C ASN A 108 -2.78 -27.29 37.81
N ILE A 109 -2.38 -28.28 37.02
CA ILE A 109 -1.42 -28.03 35.92
C ILE A 109 -2.21 -27.50 34.72
N VAL A 110 -1.94 -26.24 34.34
CA VAL A 110 -2.56 -25.57 33.19
C VAL A 110 -1.70 -25.79 31.96
N GLN A 111 -2.28 -26.30 30.87
CA GLN A 111 -1.55 -26.46 29.62
C GLN A 111 -1.10 -25.08 29.11
N TYR A 112 0.12 -24.95 28.59
CA TYR A 112 0.65 -23.66 28.14
C TYR A 112 -0.26 -23.00 27.09
N SER A 113 -0.88 -23.79 26.20
CA SER A 113 -1.86 -23.30 25.22
C SER A 113 -3.07 -22.59 25.82
N ASP A 114 -3.37 -22.84 27.10
CA ASP A 114 -4.53 -22.29 27.79
C ASP A 114 -4.14 -21.03 28.60
N THR A 115 -2.88 -20.60 28.50
CA THR A 115 -2.36 -19.38 29.13
C THR A 115 -2.43 -18.20 28.17
N ASP A 116 -2.45 -16.99 28.73
CA ASP A 116 -2.36 -15.72 27.98
C ASP A 116 -1.00 -15.54 27.29
N ASP A 117 0.02 -16.25 27.74
CA ASP A 117 1.35 -16.24 27.11
C ASP A 117 1.39 -17.02 25.78
N TYR A 118 0.42 -17.89 25.49
CA TYR A 118 0.38 -18.64 24.23
C TYR A 118 -0.33 -17.86 23.14
N ALA A 119 0.29 -17.78 21.96
CA ALA A 119 -0.21 -16.99 20.83
C ALA A 119 -0.45 -15.51 21.19
N ASP A 120 0.38 -14.95 22.08
CA ASP A 120 0.33 -13.54 22.46
C ASP A 120 0.62 -12.62 21.26
N PHE A 121 -0.43 -11.95 20.77
CA PHE A 121 -0.40 -11.03 19.62
C PHE A 121 -0.20 -9.57 20.03
N SER A 122 -0.21 -9.26 21.34
CA SER A 122 -0.17 -7.89 21.86
C SER A 122 1.07 -7.11 21.43
N GLY A 123 2.21 -7.78 21.26
CA GLY A 123 3.44 -7.17 20.76
C GLY A 123 3.32 -6.66 19.33
N VAL A 124 2.56 -7.35 18.47
CA VAL A 124 2.30 -6.91 17.09
C VAL A 124 1.35 -5.73 17.10
N GLU A 125 0.26 -5.81 17.87
CA GLU A 125 -0.70 -4.71 18.04
C GLU A 125 -0.02 -3.42 18.49
N ALA A 126 0.78 -3.51 19.55
CA ALA A 126 1.47 -2.34 20.11
C ALA A 126 2.38 -1.64 19.09
N VAL A 127 3.11 -2.40 18.27
CA VAL A 127 3.97 -1.81 17.22
C VAL A 127 3.14 -1.18 16.12
N VAL A 128 2.07 -1.82 15.66
CA VAL A 128 1.20 -1.28 14.61
C VAL A 128 0.55 0.01 15.08
N GLU A 129 -0.07 0.01 16.26
CA GLU A 129 -0.74 1.19 16.83
C GLU A 129 0.22 2.36 17.03
N ASP A 130 1.42 2.10 17.57
CA ASP A 130 2.46 3.12 17.73
C ASP A 130 2.85 3.74 16.38
N VAL A 131 3.10 2.91 15.37
CA VAL A 131 3.48 3.42 14.05
C VAL A 131 2.35 4.21 13.40
N LEU A 132 1.11 3.75 13.49
CA LEU A 132 -0.04 4.49 12.96
C LEU A 132 -0.22 5.84 13.67
N ALA A 133 -0.05 5.88 14.99
CA ALA A 133 -0.10 7.11 15.78
C ALA A 133 1.02 8.08 15.38
N VAL A 134 2.27 7.61 15.30
CA VAL A 134 3.43 8.42 14.91
C VAL A 134 3.30 8.96 13.49
N ALA A 135 2.87 8.12 12.54
CA ALA A 135 2.68 8.54 11.15
C ALA A 135 1.58 9.61 11.05
N LYS A 136 0.47 9.44 11.78
CA LYS A 136 -0.62 10.41 11.81
C LYS A 136 -0.20 11.73 12.44
N GLU A 137 0.48 11.70 13.59
CA GLU A 137 1.01 12.89 14.26
C GLU A 137 2.00 13.66 13.37
N SER A 138 2.88 12.94 12.67
CA SER A 138 3.82 13.52 11.71
C SER A 138 3.10 14.21 10.55
N LEU A 139 2.08 13.56 9.98
CA LEU A 139 1.27 14.13 8.90
C LEU A 139 0.48 15.37 9.34
N GLU A 140 -0.06 15.37 10.56
CA GLU A 140 -0.76 16.53 11.11
C GLU A 140 0.20 17.70 11.40
N THR A 141 1.39 17.40 11.94
CA THR A 141 2.44 18.39 12.23
C THR A 141 3.03 19.02 10.96
N HIS A 142 3.13 18.24 9.89
CA HIS A 142 3.74 18.63 8.62
C HIS A 142 2.72 18.78 7.48
N SER A 143 1.44 18.97 7.83
CA SER A 143 0.31 19.11 6.91
C SER A 143 0.61 20.07 5.76
N ALA A 144 0.12 19.78 4.55
CA ALA A 144 0.26 20.71 3.44
C ALA A 144 -0.50 22.04 3.68
N ASP A 145 -1.51 22.04 4.56
CA ASP A 145 -2.23 23.24 4.97
C ASP A 145 -1.53 23.98 6.12
N PRO A 146 -1.08 25.24 5.92
CA PRO A 146 -0.42 26.03 6.96
C PRO A 146 -1.32 26.37 8.15
N THR A 147 -2.64 26.37 7.99
CA THR A 147 -3.57 26.67 9.09
C THR A 147 -3.63 25.55 10.12
N ILE A 148 -3.57 24.30 9.67
CA ILE A 148 -3.51 23.11 10.52
C ILE A 148 -2.17 23.08 11.29
N ARG A 149 -1.05 23.34 10.58
CA ARG A 149 0.30 23.42 11.18
C ARG A 149 0.39 24.46 12.29
N SER A 150 -0.21 25.64 12.09
CA SER A 150 -0.19 26.71 13.08
C SER A 150 -1.00 26.38 14.35
N SER A 151 -2.04 25.55 14.25
CA SER A 151 -2.84 25.11 15.41
C SER A 151 -2.03 24.16 16.29
N ASN A 152 -1.27 23.23 15.70
CA ASN A 152 -0.50 22.23 16.46
C ASN A 152 0.78 22.80 17.07
N ARG A 153 1.36 23.88 16.51
CA ARG A 153 2.51 24.59 17.12
C ARG A 153 2.14 25.46 18.33
N SER A 154 0.86 25.62 18.67
CA SER A 154 0.39 26.59 19.65
C SER A 154 0.03 25.97 21.01
N SER A 155 1.02 25.57 21.83
CA SER A 155 1.06 25.60 23.34
C SER A 155 1.97 24.50 23.91
N PRO A 156 2.73 24.71 25.02
CA PRO A 156 2.30 25.44 26.22
C PRO A 156 3.29 26.47 26.79
N ALA A 157 2.79 27.64 27.21
CA ALA A 157 3.13 28.33 28.47
C ALA A 157 2.51 29.73 28.48
N GLY A 158 1.82 30.05 29.58
CA GLY A 158 1.24 31.38 29.78
C GLY A 158 2.30 32.47 29.83
N SER A 159 1.97 33.64 29.28
CA SER A 159 2.35 34.92 29.85
C SER A 159 1.56 36.03 29.16
N LEU A 160 0.72 36.70 29.94
CA LEU A 160 0.22 38.02 29.63
C LEU A 160 1.43 38.95 29.45
N THR A 161 1.65 39.48 28.25
CA THR A 161 1.77 40.92 27.95
C THR A 161 2.34 41.18 26.54
N HIS A 162 1.95 42.34 26.02
CA HIS A 162 2.48 43.04 24.83
C HIS A 162 1.98 42.63 23.43
N ARG A 163 0.78 43.17 23.15
CA ARG A 163 0.47 43.99 21.96
C ARG A 163 1.72 44.44 21.18
N ALA A 164 2.01 43.76 20.08
CA ALA A 164 2.65 44.33 18.90
C ALA A 164 1.95 43.76 17.67
N LYS A 165 1.32 44.64 16.89
CA LYS A 165 0.85 44.34 15.53
C LYS A 165 2.04 43.83 14.71
N SER A 166 2.06 42.55 14.40
CA SER A 166 2.91 41.99 13.35
C SER A 166 2.01 41.39 12.28
N ASN A 167 1.67 42.20 11.29
CA ASN A 167 1.23 41.74 9.98
C ASN A 167 2.42 41.09 9.27
N ARG A 168 2.85 39.91 9.74
CA ARG A 168 3.74 39.04 9.00
C ARG A 168 2.91 37.80 8.69
N ALA A 169 2.20 37.85 7.56
CA ALA A 169 1.82 36.63 6.88
C ALA A 169 3.12 35.81 6.74
N SER A 170 3.20 34.72 7.48
CA SER A 170 4.36 33.84 7.54
C SER A 170 4.58 33.26 6.15
N ALA A 171 5.46 33.90 5.39
CA ALA A 171 6.11 33.24 4.26
C ALA A 171 6.98 32.15 4.88
N GLU A 172 6.50 30.91 4.83
CA GLU A 172 7.32 29.73 5.12
C GLU A 172 8.59 29.83 4.30
N SER A 173 9.74 29.56 4.93
CA SER A 173 10.98 29.50 4.17
C SER A 173 10.92 28.32 3.19
N GLU A 174 11.61 28.41 2.06
CA GLU A 174 11.71 27.27 1.13
C GLU A 174 12.28 26.02 1.83
N GLU A 175 13.15 26.22 2.83
CA GLU A 175 13.70 25.16 3.68
C GLU A 175 12.61 24.48 4.52
N ASP A 176 11.71 25.24 5.14
CA ASP A 176 10.57 24.68 5.89
C ASP A 176 9.64 23.87 4.97
N PHE A 177 9.42 24.34 3.73
CA PHE A 177 8.59 23.63 2.77
C PHE A 177 9.21 22.28 2.38
N VAL A 178 10.51 22.25 2.08
CA VAL A 178 11.25 21.02 1.75
C VAL A 178 11.27 20.06 2.94
N TRP A 179 11.53 20.57 4.14
CA TRP A 179 11.52 19.75 5.36
C TRP A 179 10.14 19.11 5.61
N ASN A 180 9.06 19.89 5.52
CA ASN A 180 7.71 19.38 5.70
C ASN A 180 7.34 18.34 4.63
N ALA A 181 7.76 18.54 3.38
CA ALA A 181 7.53 17.56 2.31
C ALA A 181 8.29 16.25 2.56
N ALA A 182 9.55 16.33 3.01
CA ALA A 182 10.34 15.15 3.38
C ALA A 182 9.69 14.40 4.54
N ALA A 183 9.26 15.09 5.60
CA ALA A 183 8.61 14.48 6.75
C ALA A 183 7.27 13.81 6.40
N ARG A 184 6.44 14.45 5.54
CA ARG A 184 5.22 13.81 5.02
C ARG A 184 5.55 12.55 4.22
N ARG A 185 6.56 12.61 3.34
CA ARG A 185 6.98 11.45 2.55
C ARG A 185 7.45 10.31 3.44
N GLN A 186 8.23 10.61 4.48
CA GLN A 186 8.68 9.65 5.47
C GLN A 186 7.48 8.97 6.15
N ALA A 187 6.52 9.74 6.68
CA ALA A 187 5.31 9.18 7.30
C ALA A 187 4.49 8.27 6.37
N LEU A 188 4.41 8.61 5.08
CA LEU A 188 3.73 7.79 4.07
C LEU A 188 4.49 6.51 3.75
N LEU A 189 5.83 6.54 3.79
CA LEU A 189 6.65 5.34 3.68
C LEU A 189 6.50 4.44 4.91
N GLN A 190 6.40 5.00 6.12
CA GLN A 190 6.09 4.25 7.35
C GLN A 190 4.74 3.53 7.24
N LEU A 191 3.70 4.26 6.81
CA LEU A 191 2.37 3.69 6.59
C LEU A 191 2.39 2.60 5.50
N LEU A 192 3.14 2.80 4.42
CA LEU A 192 3.33 1.81 3.36
C LEU A 192 3.96 0.52 3.91
N VAL A 193 5.03 0.62 4.69
CA VAL A 193 5.72 -0.53 5.28
C VAL A 193 4.78 -1.35 6.17
N VAL A 194 4.06 -0.69 7.08
CA VAL A 194 3.09 -1.36 7.96
C VAL A 194 2.00 -2.03 7.12
N SER A 195 1.48 -1.37 6.10
CA SER A 195 0.45 -1.94 5.21
C SER A 195 0.92 -3.23 4.52
N VAL A 196 2.16 -3.25 4.04
CA VAL A 196 2.75 -4.40 3.35
C VAL A 196 2.98 -5.57 4.31
N LEU A 197 3.51 -5.29 5.50
CA LEU A 197 3.81 -6.31 6.50
C LEU A 197 2.51 -6.88 7.10
N MET A 198 1.53 -6.03 7.41
CA MET A 198 0.23 -6.46 7.91
C MET A 198 -0.57 -7.23 6.85
N GLY A 199 -0.42 -6.90 5.57
CA GLY A 199 -0.98 -7.70 4.47
C GLY A 199 -0.49 -9.16 4.44
N LYS A 200 0.62 -9.46 5.12
CA LYS A 200 1.21 -10.81 5.23
C LYS A 200 1.35 -11.28 6.68
N VAL A 201 0.66 -10.65 7.63
CA VAL A 201 0.82 -10.95 9.06
C VAL A 201 0.61 -12.43 9.38
N GLU A 202 -0.40 -13.07 8.79
CA GLU A 202 -0.69 -14.49 9.00
C GLU A 202 0.46 -15.40 8.54
N GLN A 203 1.14 -15.01 7.45
CA GLN A 203 2.31 -15.71 6.94
C GLN A 203 3.53 -15.49 7.85
N HIS A 204 3.76 -14.26 8.30
CA HIS A 204 4.88 -13.92 9.17
C HIS A 204 4.75 -14.57 10.55
N CYS A 205 3.55 -14.53 11.13
CA CYS A 205 3.21 -15.15 12.40
C CYS A 205 2.92 -16.65 12.29
N ARG A 206 2.88 -17.23 11.09
CA ARG A 206 2.65 -18.65 10.82
C ARG A 206 1.38 -19.18 11.47
N PHE A 207 0.25 -18.51 11.26
CA PHE A 207 -1.04 -18.91 11.84
C PHE A 207 -1.42 -20.37 11.51
N ASP A 208 -0.98 -20.89 10.36
CA ASP A 208 -1.19 -22.30 9.98
C ASP A 208 -0.45 -23.32 10.86
N SER A 209 0.50 -22.86 11.69
CA SER A 209 1.24 -23.71 12.64
C SER A 209 0.57 -23.82 14.01
N ILE A 210 -0.49 -23.04 14.26
CA ILE A 210 -1.24 -23.04 15.52
C ILE A 210 -2.11 -24.30 15.56
N ARG A 211 -2.04 -25.06 16.65
CA ARG A 211 -2.68 -26.38 16.76
C ARG A 211 -4.19 -26.31 16.70
N ASP A 212 -4.79 -25.35 17.40
CA ASP A 212 -6.21 -25.05 17.31
C ASP A 212 -6.41 -23.77 16.47
N PRO A 213 -7.11 -23.83 15.33
CA PRO A 213 -7.44 -22.64 14.56
C PRO A 213 -8.23 -21.58 15.33
N SER A 214 -8.92 -21.93 16.43
CA SER A 214 -9.61 -20.94 17.27
C SER A 214 -8.67 -20.02 18.03
N ASP A 215 -7.43 -20.47 18.28
CA ASP A 215 -6.41 -19.72 19.03
C ASP A 215 -5.59 -18.81 18.10
N ALA A 216 -5.82 -18.89 16.78
CA ALA A 216 -5.18 -18.00 15.84
C ALA A 216 -5.82 -16.60 15.94
N PRO A 217 -5.04 -15.52 16.15
CA PRO A 217 -5.54 -14.16 16.30
C PRO A 217 -5.91 -13.55 14.93
N ARG A 218 -6.78 -14.24 14.19
CA ARG A 218 -7.23 -13.84 12.86
C ARG A 218 -8.11 -12.60 12.93
N THR A 219 -8.99 -12.53 13.92
CA THR A 219 -9.85 -11.37 14.16
C THR A 219 -9.00 -10.15 14.51
N ASP A 220 -8.05 -10.28 15.42
CA ASP A 220 -7.17 -9.17 15.81
C ASP A 220 -6.32 -8.70 14.63
N ALA A 221 -5.78 -9.63 13.83
CA ALA A 221 -5.07 -9.31 12.60
C ALA A 221 -5.95 -8.61 11.54
N GLU A 222 -7.23 -8.96 11.44
CA GLU A 222 -8.19 -8.26 10.58
C GLU A 222 -8.49 -6.86 11.11
N GLU A 223 -8.73 -6.69 12.41
CA GLU A 223 -8.96 -5.38 13.04
C GLU A 223 -7.77 -4.43 12.86
N LEU A 224 -6.54 -4.92 13.00
CA LEU A 224 -5.34 -4.12 12.71
C LEU A 224 -5.24 -3.73 11.24
N ARG A 225 -5.56 -4.65 10.30
CA ARG A 225 -5.56 -4.34 8.85
C ARG A 225 -6.61 -3.28 8.53
N ASP A 226 -7.79 -3.36 9.13
CA ASP A 226 -8.85 -2.37 9.00
C ASP A 226 -8.42 -1.02 9.59
N GLY A 227 -7.70 -1.03 10.72
CA GLY A 227 -7.09 0.17 11.30
C GLY A 227 -6.08 0.85 10.35
N VAL A 228 -5.22 0.06 9.70
CA VAL A 228 -4.28 0.58 8.69
C VAL A 228 -5.04 1.15 7.48
N ALA A 229 -6.06 0.43 6.99
CA ALA A 229 -6.90 0.90 5.89
C ALA A 229 -7.64 2.19 6.23
N ALA A 230 -8.15 2.32 7.45
CA ALA A 230 -8.81 3.53 7.94
C ALA A 230 -7.88 4.75 7.92
N VAL A 231 -6.59 4.60 8.23
CA VAL A 231 -5.62 5.70 8.14
C VAL A 231 -5.42 6.16 6.68
N TRP A 232 -5.37 5.24 5.72
CA TRP A 232 -5.32 5.60 4.29
C TRP A 232 -6.58 6.32 3.83
N GLN A 233 -7.76 5.82 4.23
CA GLN A 233 -9.05 6.44 3.89
C GLN A 233 -9.19 7.83 4.52
N TRP A 234 -8.79 7.97 5.79
CA TRP A 234 -8.71 9.25 6.48
C TRP A 234 -7.84 10.26 5.71
N LEU A 235 -6.66 9.84 5.26
CA LEU A 235 -5.72 10.66 4.50
C LEU A 235 -6.29 11.10 3.14
N PHE A 236 -6.97 10.20 2.43
CA PHE A 236 -7.44 10.46 1.07
C PHE A 236 -8.77 11.21 1.01
N TYR A 237 -9.66 10.96 1.96
CA TYR A 237 -11.05 11.41 1.91
C TYR A 237 -11.44 12.36 3.04
N GLU A 238 -11.03 12.08 4.28
CA GLU A 238 -11.48 12.86 5.44
C GLU A 238 -10.61 14.09 5.71
N GLN A 239 -9.29 13.97 5.55
CA GLN A 239 -8.31 15.03 5.77
C GLN A 239 -7.53 15.33 4.49
N PRO A 240 -8.23 15.80 3.44
CA PRO A 240 -7.65 16.05 2.12
C PRO A 240 -6.46 17.04 2.17
N THR A 241 -6.45 17.94 3.13
CA THR A 241 -5.49 19.02 3.28
C THR A 241 -4.14 18.58 3.88
N MET A 242 -4.03 17.33 4.37
CA MET A 242 -2.76 16.81 4.91
C MET A 242 -1.69 16.66 3.84
N LEU A 243 -2.10 16.32 2.61
CA LEU A 243 -1.22 16.20 1.47
C LEU A 243 -1.50 17.30 0.45
N THR A 244 -0.47 17.66 -0.32
CA THR A 244 -0.68 18.42 -1.56
C THR A 244 -1.49 17.57 -2.55
N ALA A 245 -2.16 18.22 -3.50
CA ALA A 245 -2.92 17.51 -4.53
C ALA A 245 -2.05 16.54 -5.36
N ALA A 246 -0.77 16.91 -5.58
CA ALA A 246 0.19 16.08 -6.29
C ALA A 246 0.57 14.84 -5.46
N GLU A 247 0.95 15.02 -4.19
CA GLU A 247 1.27 13.91 -3.28
C GLU A 247 0.07 12.99 -3.13
N ARG A 248 -1.14 13.51 -2.92
CA ARG A 248 -2.31 12.64 -2.77
C ARG A 248 -2.54 11.79 -4.01
N LYS A 249 -2.47 12.40 -5.19
CA LYS A 249 -2.62 11.66 -6.45
C LYS A 249 -1.55 10.57 -6.60
N GLU A 250 -0.30 10.90 -6.29
CA GLU A 250 0.82 9.95 -6.30
C GLU A 250 0.54 8.77 -5.36
N TRP A 251 0.16 9.05 -4.11
CA TRP A 251 -0.01 8.03 -3.07
C TRP A 251 -1.29 7.21 -3.21
N MET A 252 -2.39 7.79 -3.70
CA MET A 252 -3.57 7.01 -4.09
C MET A 252 -3.24 6.04 -5.23
N ASP A 253 -2.44 6.46 -6.20
CA ASP A 253 -2.00 5.60 -7.30
C ASP A 253 -1.05 4.50 -6.81
N ILE A 254 -0.14 4.79 -5.87
CA ILE A 254 0.71 3.78 -5.21
C ILE A 254 -0.15 2.77 -4.45
N ALA A 255 -1.00 3.24 -3.54
CA ALA A 255 -1.84 2.38 -2.72
C ALA A 255 -2.75 1.50 -3.59
N GLY A 256 -3.40 2.07 -4.60
CA GLY A 256 -4.27 1.31 -5.51
C GLY A 256 -3.52 0.29 -6.36
N THR A 257 -2.30 0.62 -6.81
CA THR A 257 -1.49 -0.28 -7.64
C THR A 257 -0.87 -1.43 -6.84
N PHE A 258 -0.38 -1.17 -5.62
CA PHE A 258 0.45 -2.13 -4.88
C PHE A 258 -0.23 -2.73 -3.64
N LEU A 259 -1.14 -2.00 -2.98
CA LEU A 259 -1.84 -2.47 -1.77
C LEU A 259 -3.24 -3.00 -2.10
N GLY A 260 -3.85 -2.50 -3.17
CA GLY A 260 -5.16 -2.91 -3.66
C GLY A 260 -6.31 -1.98 -3.24
N GLU A 261 -7.51 -2.29 -3.73
CA GLU A 261 -8.66 -1.38 -3.66
C GLU A 261 -9.12 -1.07 -2.24
N ALA A 262 -8.93 -1.97 -1.26
CA ALA A 262 -9.35 -1.76 0.12
C ALA A 262 -8.77 -0.48 0.75
N TYR A 263 -7.55 -0.11 0.35
CA TYR A 263 -6.83 1.06 0.87
C TYR A 263 -7.16 2.37 0.12
N THR A 264 -7.84 2.27 -1.03
CA THR A 264 -8.23 3.40 -1.87
C THR A 264 -9.73 3.48 -2.14
N ALA A 265 -10.52 2.60 -1.53
CA ALA A 265 -11.97 2.65 -1.61
C ALA A 265 -12.48 3.85 -0.81
N THR A 266 -13.54 4.48 -1.30
CA THR A 266 -14.27 5.46 -0.50
C THR A 266 -14.91 4.74 0.70
N PRO A 267 -14.76 5.27 1.92
CA PRO A 267 -15.38 4.68 3.12
C PRO A 267 -16.92 4.67 3.05
#